data_AF-A0A938SUX7-F1
#
_entry.id   AF-A0A938SUX7-F1
#
_cell.length_a   1.000
_cell.length_b   1.000
_cell.length_c   1.000
_cell.angle_alpha   90.00
_cell.angle_beta   90.00
_cell.angle_gamma   90.00
#
_symmetry.space_group_name_H-M   'P 1'
#
loop_
_entity.id
_entity.type
_entity.pdbx_description
1 polymer ?
#
loop_
_entity_poly.entity_id
_entity_poly.type
_entity_poly.pdbx_seq_one_letter_code
_entity_poly.pdbx_strand_id
1 'polypeptide(L)' 'MLRVQPRPLLIAIALTTAFAVGGCAGARPYERELLADPIMDFAVESGSEARELKWLEAREGSLGGVGGAGGGCACK' A
#
# COMPACT_ATOMS: atom_id res chain seq x y z
N MET A 1 25.89 -2.73 -39.39
CA MET A 1 25.48 -4.15 -39.38
C MET A 1 26.07 -4.81 -38.15
N LEU A 2 25.33 -4.84 -37.04
CA LEU A 2 25.78 -5.50 -35.81
C LEU A 2 25.75 -7.02 -36.06
N ARG A 3 26.93 -7.66 -36.14
CA ARG A 3 27.05 -9.12 -36.13
C ARG A 3 26.63 -9.62 -34.75
N VAL A 4 25.34 -9.89 -34.58
CA VAL A 4 24.83 -10.53 -33.37
C VAL A 4 25.20 -12.01 -33.46
N GLN A 5 26.28 -12.39 -32.76
CA GLN A 5 26.69 -13.78 -32.63
C GLN A 5 25.61 -14.57 -31.88
N PRO A 6 25.30 -15.82 -32.25
CA PRO A 6 24.20 -16.58 -31.63
C PRO A 6 24.46 -16.94 -30.17
N ARG A 7 25.73 -17.07 -29.77
CA ARG A 7 26.15 -17.40 -28.40
C ARG A 7 25.84 -16.30 -27.36
N PRO A 8 26.23 -15.02 -27.55
CA PRO A 8 25.90 -13.97 -26.59
C PRO A 8 24.40 -13.63 -26.56
N LEU A 9 23.68 -13.84 -27.66
CA LEU A 9 22.23 -13.63 -27.70
C LEU A 9 21.47 -14.63 -26.83
N LEU A 10 21.87 -15.91 -26.86
CA LEU A 10 21.28 -16.94 -25.98
C LEU A 10 21.55 -16.66 -24.49
N ILE A 11 22.75 -16.19 -24.15
CA ILE A 11 23.11 -15.81 -22.77
C ILE A 11 22.27 -14.62 -22.31
N ALA A 12 22.12 -13.59 -23.16
CA ALA A 12 21.31 -12.43 -22.85
C ALA A 12 19.83 -12.79 -22.60
N ILE A 13 19.26 -13.69 -23.41
CA ILE A 13 17.87 -14.17 -23.24
C ILE A 13 17.72 -14.99 -21.96
N ALA A 14 18.69 -15.84 -21.63
CA ALA A 14 18.66 -16.62 -20.38
C ALA A 14 18.73 -15.72 -19.14
N LEU A 15 19.52 -14.64 -19.18
CA LEU A 15 19.61 -13.67 -18.09
C LEU A 15 18.32 -12.85 -17.95
N THR A 16 17.72 -12.37 -19.03
CA THR A 16 16.47 -11.59 -18.94
C THR A 16 15.30 -12.42 -18.45
N THR A 17 15.20 -13.67 -18.86
CA THR A 17 14.16 -14.60 -18.39
C THR A 17 14.31 -14.96 -16.91
N ALA A 18 15.54 -15.16 -16.42
CA ALA A 18 15.79 -15.41 -14.99
C ALA A 18 15.35 -14.23 -14.10
N PHE A 19 15.65 -12.99 -14.50
CA PHE A 19 15.23 -11.79 -13.77
C PHE A 19 13.71 -11.56 -13.80
N ALA A 20 13.05 -11.89 -14.92
CA ALA A 20 11.60 -11.70 -15.05
C ALA A 20 10.78 -12.62 -14.12
N VAL A 21 11.28 -13.83 -13.82
CA VAL A 21 10.57 -14.81 -12.97
C VAL A 21 10.91 -14.66 -11.49
N GLY A 22 12.10 -14.13 -11.15
CA GLY A 22 12.53 -13.94 -9.76
C GLY A 22 11.78 -12.86 -8.96
N GLY A 23 11.02 -11.99 -9.62
CA GLY A 23 10.30 -10.88 -8.97
C GLY A 23 8.97 -11.28 -8.30
N CYS A 24 8.45 -12.48 -8.56
CA CYS A 24 7.15 -12.92 -8.07
C CYS A 24 7.28 -13.88 -6.88
N ALA A 25 7.99 -13.46 -5.84
CA ALA A 25 7.95 -14.14 -4.55
C ALA A 25 6.71 -13.66 -3.78
N GLY A 26 5.66 -14.47 -3.78
CA GLY A 26 4.48 -14.25 -2.93
C GLY A 26 4.85 -14.41 -1.46
N ALA A 27 5.33 -13.35 -0.84
CA ALA A 27 5.51 -13.30 0.61
C ALA A 27 4.14 -13.42 1.28
N ARG A 28 4.05 -14.28 2.30
CA ARG A 28 2.80 -14.43 3.05
C ARG A 28 2.54 -13.13 3.82
N PRO A 29 1.28 -12.68 3.98
CA PRO A 29 0.99 -11.36 4.56
C PRO A 29 1.69 -11.10 5.90
N TYR A 30 1.79 -12.13 6.74
CA TYR A 30 2.44 -12.08 8.05
C TYR A 30 3.97 -11.96 7.99
N GLU A 31 4.62 -12.30 6.87
CA GLU A 31 6.06 -12.13 6.69
C GLU A 31 6.44 -10.66 6.40
N ARG A 32 5.45 -9.82 6.07
CA ARG A 32 5.63 -8.38 5.84
C ARG A 32 5.50 -7.54 7.11
N GLU A 33 4.99 -8.12 8.19
CA GLU A 33 4.82 -7.42 9.47
C GLU A 33 6.16 -6.95 10.05
N LEU A 34 7.25 -7.68 9.81
CA LEU A 34 8.60 -7.30 10.23
C LEU A 34 9.17 -6.07 9.48
N LEU A 35 8.61 -5.70 8.32
CA LEU A 35 9.07 -4.57 7.52
C LEU A 35 8.24 -3.30 7.78
N ALA A 36 7.08 -3.44 8.39
CA ALA A 36 6.24 -2.33 8.81
C ALA A 36 6.58 -1.97 10.26
N ASP A 37 7.50 -1.01 10.43
CA ASP A 37 7.73 -0.42 11.75
C ASP A 37 6.44 0.24 12.24
N PRO A 38 6.08 0.18 13.54
CA PRO A 38 4.87 0.81 14.07
C PRO A 38 4.76 2.32 13.80
N ILE A 39 5.88 3.00 13.50
CA ILE A 39 5.90 4.41 13.08
C ILE A 39 5.35 4.64 11.66
N MET A 40 5.25 3.59 10.85
CA MET A 40 4.63 3.58 9.52
C MET A 40 3.11 3.47 9.60
N ASP A 41 2.56 3.25 10.80
CA ASP A 41 1.14 3.32 11.04
C ASP A 41 0.70 4.78 11.14
N PHE A 42 0.28 5.31 9.99
CA PHE A 42 -0.28 6.67 9.87
C PHE A 42 -1.56 6.86 10.70
N ALA A 43 -2.16 5.80 11.25
CA ALA A 43 -3.33 5.90 12.13
C ALA A 43 -2.96 6.23 13.59
N VAL A 44 -1.70 6.09 14.00
CA VAL A 44 -1.25 6.25 15.40
C VAL A 44 -1.45 7.69 15.92
N GLU A 45 -1.44 8.69 15.05
CA GLU A 45 -1.64 10.10 15.45
C GLU A 45 -3.11 10.52 15.62
N SER A 46 -4.09 9.66 15.33
CA SER A 46 -5.43 10.20 15.05
C SER A 46 -6.40 10.22 16.22
N GLY A 47 -6.00 10.07 17.48
CA GLY A 47 -6.97 10.24 18.59
C GLY A 47 -7.67 11.61 18.56
N SER A 48 -6.92 12.66 18.24
CA SER A 48 -7.43 14.02 18.01
C SER A 48 -8.04 14.18 16.61
N GLU A 49 -7.36 13.73 15.56
CA GLU A 49 -7.82 13.91 14.18
C GLU A 49 -9.08 13.09 13.87
N ALA A 50 -9.22 11.89 14.42
CA ALA A 50 -10.42 11.06 14.31
C ALA A 50 -11.60 11.69 15.09
N ARG A 51 -11.33 12.32 16.24
CA ARG A 51 -12.33 13.16 16.90
C ARG A 51 -12.68 14.39 16.07
N GLU A 52 -11.70 14.96 15.39
CA GLU A 52 -11.88 16.08 14.49
C GLU A 52 -12.83 15.71 13.33
N LEU A 53 -12.52 14.61 12.68
CA LEU A 53 -13.33 14.06 11.60
C LEU A 53 -14.73 13.66 12.09
N LYS A 54 -14.86 13.12 13.31
CA LYS A 54 -16.18 12.75 13.86
C LYS A 54 -17.06 13.95 14.20
N TRP A 55 -16.51 15.09 14.66
CA TRP A 55 -17.34 16.30 14.85
C TRP A 55 -17.77 16.89 13.51
N LEU A 56 -16.90 16.85 12.50
CA LEU A 56 -17.24 17.27 11.13
C LEU A 56 -18.35 16.38 10.56
N GLU A 57 -18.19 15.06 10.63
CA GLU A 57 -19.19 14.08 10.15
C GLU A 57 -20.53 14.22 10.90
N ALA A 58 -20.51 14.49 12.20
CA ALA A 58 -21.74 14.73 12.97
C ALA A 58 -22.46 16.02 12.55
N ARG A 59 -21.72 17.05 12.11
CA ARG A 59 -22.29 18.31 11.58
C ARG A 59 -22.72 18.21 10.12
N GLU A 60 -21.98 17.45 9.34
CA GLU A 60 -22.05 17.43 7.87
C GLU A 60 -22.55 16.09 7.33
N GLY A 61 -23.14 15.25 8.18
CA GLY A 61 -23.57 13.90 7.85
C GLY A 61 -24.54 13.78 6.66
N SER A 62 -25.28 14.85 6.33
CA SER A 62 -26.16 14.93 5.16
C SER A 62 -25.45 15.28 3.85
N LEU A 63 -24.21 15.77 3.91
CA LEU A 63 -23.40 16.19 2.76
C LEU A 63 -22.62 15.02 2.13
N GLY A 64 -22.72 13.81 2.68
CA GLY A 64 -22.14 12.60 2.10
C GLY A 64 -20.61 12.50 2.22
N GLY A 65 -20.04 13.08 3.28
CA GLY A 65 -18.61 12.95 3.61
C GLY A 65 -18.17 11.54 3.99
N VAL A 66 -16.90 11.42 4.44
CA VAL A 66 -16.24 10.17 4.84
C VAL A 66 -17.13 9.33 5.77
N GLY A 67 -17.55 8.15 5.30
CA GLY A 67 -18.42 7.23 6.04
C GLY A 67 -19.84 7.78 6.19
N GLY A 68 -20.78 7.34 5.33
CA GLY A 68 -22.17 7.81 5.29
C GLY A 68 -23.07 7.47 6.49
N ALA A 69 -22.53 7.44 7.71
CA ALA A 69 -23.23 7.22 8.96
C ALA A 69 -23.12 8.48 9.85
N GLY A 70 -23.60 9.61 9.32
CA GLY A 70 -23.62 10.88 10.02
C GLY A 70 -24.50 10.86 11.27
N GLY A 71 -23.88 11.02 12.44
CA GLY A 71 -24.55 11.20 13.73
C GLY A 71 -23.83 10.51 14.90
N GLY A 72 -23.54 11.26 15.97
CA GLY A 72 -22.96 10.74 17.21
C GLY A 72 -22.18 11.77 18.01
N CYS A 73 -21.89 11.48 19.28
CA CYS A 73 -21.02 12.28 20.13
C CYS A 73 -19.56 11.86 19.91
N ALA A 74 -18.69 12.78 19.48
CA ALA A 74 -17.25 12.58 19.17
C ALA A 74 -16.37 12.20 20.38
N CYS A 75 -16.91 11.42 21.31
CA CYS A 75 -16.31 11.03 22.59
C CYS A 75 -15.78 9.59 22.60
N LYS A 76 -15.84 8.88 21.47
CA LYS A 76 -15.01 7.70 21.23
C LYS A 76 -13.59 8.11 20.88
#